data_AF-A0A378MTV7-F1
#
_entry.id   AF-A0A378MTV7-F1
#
_cell.length_a   1.000
_cell.length_b   1.000
_cell.length_c   1.000
_cell.angle_alpha   90.00
_cell.angle_beta   90.00
_cell.angle_gamma   90.00
#
_symmetry.space_group_name_H-M   'P 1'
#
loop_
_entity.id
_entity.type
_entity.pdbx_description
1 polymer ?
#
loop_
_entity_poly.entity_id
_entity_poly.type
_entity_poly.pdbx_seq_one_letter_code
_entity_poly.pdbx_strand_id
1 'polypeptide(L)'
;MYQIPTLEDVRREILRDIQSLEPTADIEVDSDYFVRASALASCVVGLYAHQNWIVRQYFPDTADSEYLEMHAKLRNLYRKNATYASGSLKVFGTAGSVINEGLQVKFGERFYVTKSSDVIGDDGSATVRVISMATGASSNVKSESKAQLTAAPAGVSSDCLLLPDVTGGTEVESDAALLARY
;
A
#
# COMPACT_ATOMS: atom_id res chain seq x y z
N MET A 1 32.52 4.00 -0.86
CA MET A 1 31.52 3.09 -0.25
C MET A 1 32.27 1.87 0.26
N TYR A 2 32.03 1.44 1.49
CA TYR A 2 32.66 0.23 2.04
C TYR A 2 32.17 -0.98 1.25
N GLN A 3 33.11 -1.80 0.76
CA GLN A 3 32.77 -3.03 0.04
C GLN A 3 32.57 -4.13 1.08
N ILE A 4 31.38 -4.73 1.09
CA ILE A 4 31.06 -5.82 2.02
C ILE A 4 31.80 -7.08 1.54
N PRO A 5 32.64 -7.70 2.39
CA PRO A 5 33.34 -8.93 2.03
C PRO A 5 32.36 -10.05 1.68
N THR A 6 32.72 -10.88 0.69
CA THR A 6 31.95 -12.09 0.37
C THR A 6 32.21 -13.17 1.41
N LEU A 7 31.39 -14.23 1.41
CA LEU A 7 31.61 -15.40 2.26
C LEU A 7 33.01 -16.00 2.05
N GLU A 8 33.47 -16.05 0.80
CA GLU A 8 34.79 -16.56 0.46
C GLU A 8 35.91 -15.69 1.01
N ASP A 9 35.74 -14.37 0.96
CA ASP A 9 36.70 -13.41 1.52
C ASP A 9 36.81 -13.58 3.04
N VAL A 10 35.68 -13.61 3.75
CA VAL A 10 35.66 -13.77 5.21
C VAL A 10 36.21 -15.12 5.62
N ARG A 11 35.85 -16.21 4.93
CA ARG A 11 36.38 -17.55 5.21
C ARG A 11 37.90 -17.58 5.00
N ARG A 12 38.39 -17.00 3.91
CA ARG A 12 39.83 -16.94 3.60
C ARG A 12 40.58 -16.16 4.69
N GLU A 13 40.02 -15.07 5.19
CA GLU A 13 40.60 -14.32 6.30
C GLU A 13 40.66 -15.15 7.58
N ILE A 14 39.57 -15.83 7.95
CA ILE A 14 39.55 -16.72 9.13
C ILE A 14 40.60 -17.83 9.01
N LEU A 15 40.70 -18.49 7.85
CA LEU A 15 41.68 -19.57 7.63
C LEU A 15 43.12 -19.06 7.65
N ARG A 16 43.35 -17.86 7.09
CA ARG A 16 44.66 -17.19 7.16
C ARG A 16 45.05 -16.91 8.61
N ASP A 17 44.11 -16.44 9.44
CA ASP A 17 44.38 -16.16 10.85
C ASP A 17 44.66 -17.44 11.65
N ILE A 18 43.92 -18.53 11.37
CA ILE A 18 44.18 -19.86 11.96
C ILE A 18 45.59 -20.34 11.59
N GLN A 19 45.96 -20.29 10.31
CA GLN A 19 47.26 -20.76 9.85
C GLN A 19 48.41 -19.87 10.36
N SER A 20 48.16 -18.59 10.63
CA SER A 20 49.14 -17.71 11.26
C SER A 20 49.43 -18.07 12.72
N LEU A 21 48.46 -18.64 13.44
CA LEU A 21 48.63 -19.10 14.83
C LEU A 21 49.17 -20.53 14.88
N GLU A 22 48.70 -21.39 13.99
CA GLU A 22 49.04 -22.81 13.90
C GLU A 22 49.50 -23.14 12.46
N PRO A 23 50.80 -23.00 12.15
CA PRO A 23 51.30 -23.17 10.78
C PRO A 23 51.06 -24.55 10.16
N THR A 24 50.81 -25.57 10.98
CA THR A 24 50.52 -26.95 10.56
C THR A 24 49.02 -27.25 10.42
N ALA A 25 48.13 -26.26 10.64
CA ALA A 25 46.69 -26.44 10.48
C ALA A 25 46.34 -26.76 9.02
N ASP A 26 45.57 -27.84 8.82
CA ASP A 26 45.00 -28.18 7.51
C ASP A 26 43.83 -27.24 7.19
N ILE A 27 43.90 -26.53 6.07
CA ILE A 27 42.92 -25.53 5.63
C ILE A 27 42.25 -25.91 4.30
N GLU A 28 42.50 -27.12 3.79
CA GLU A 28 41.88 -27.61 2.56
C GLU A 28 40.36 -27.72 2.71
N VAL A 29 39.64 -27.77 1.57
CA VAL A 29 38.16 -27.68 1.51
C VAL A 29 37.44 -28.70 2.41
N ASP A 30 38.03 -29.88 2.61
CA ASP A 30 37.44 -30.98 3.40
C ASP A 30 37.96 -31.03 4.85
N SER A 31 38.78 -30.07 5.27
CA SER A 31 39.32 -29.99 6.62
C SER A 31 38.29 -29.52 7.66
N ASP A 32 38.45 -29.94 8.92
CA ASP A 32 37.62 -29.47 10.04
C ASP A 32 37.70 -27.94 10.21
N TYR A 33 38.89 -27.35 9.99
CA TYR A 33 39.05 -25.89 10.03
C TYR A 33 38.29 -25.20 8.90
N PHE A 34 38.26 -25.74 7.68
CA PHE A 34 37.49 -25.16 6.58
C PHE A 34 35.98 -25.21 6.85
N VAL A 35 35.47 -26.31 7.41
CA VAL A 35 34.06 -26.43 7.79
C VAL A 35 33.70 -25.42 8.88
N ARG A 36 34.52 -25.30 9.93
CA ARG A 36 34.30 -24.32 11.02
C ARG A 36 34.40 -22.87 10.53
N ALA A 37 35.40 -22.57 9.71
CA ALA A 37 35.58 -21.24 9.13
C ALA A 37 34.41 -20.89 8.21
N SER A 38 33.86 -21.84 7.45
CA SER A 38 32.67 -21.64 6.63
C SER A 38 31.43 -21.33 7.48
N ALA A 39 31.23 -22.07 8.58
CA ALA A 39 30.13 -21.82 9.51
C ALA A 39 30.23 -20.42 10.14
N LEU A 40 31.41 -20.03 10.63
CA LEU A 40 31.64 -18.71 11.20
C LEU A 40 31.49 -17.59 10.16
N ALA A 41 32.07 -17.77 8.97
CA ALA A 41 31.93 -16.82 7.87
C ALA A 41 30.47 -16.59 7.48
N SER A 42 29.64 -17.63 7.48
CA SER A 42 28.20 -17.51 7.21
C SER A 42 27.51 -16.59 8.22
N CYS A 43 27.80 -16.75 9.52
CA CYS A 43 27.28 -15.86 10.55
C CYS A 43 27.76 -14.41 10.35
N VAL A 44 29.06 -14.22 10.08
CA VAL A 44 29.66 -12.89 9.89
C VAL A 44 29.09 -12.16 8.67
N VAL A 45 28.90 -12.85 7.55
CA VAL A 45 28.25 -12.27 6.36
C VAL A 45 26.80 -11.86 6.66
N GLY A 46 26.07 -12.65 7.46
CA GLY A 46 24.75 -12.27 7.95
C GLY A 46 24.78 -10.96 8.76
N LEU A 47 25.79 -10.76 9.61
CA LEU A 47 25.98 -9.52 10.35
C LEU A 47 26.28 -8.33 9.42
N TYR A 48 27.15 -8.51 8.42
CA TYR A 48 27.42 -7.45 7.44
C TYR A 48 26.17 -7.09 6.63
N ALA A 49 25.39 -8.08 6.21
CA ALA A 49 24.14 -7.84 5.48
C ALA A 49 23.15 -7.02 6.32
N HIS A 50 22.99 -7.34 7.60
CA HIS A 50 22.14 -6.59 8.52
C HIS A 50 22.66 -5.16 8.75
N GLN A 51 23.98 -4.97 8.92
CA GLN A 51 24.57 -3.63 9.06
C GLN A 51 24.36 -2.78 7.80
N ASN A 52 24.49 -3.37 6.61
CA ASN A 52 24.20 -2.67 5.37
C ASN A 52 22.73 -2.25 5.27
N TRP A 53 21.82 -3.13 5.69
CA TRP A 53 20.41 -2.79 5.78
C TRP A 53 20.19 -1.61 6.74
N ILE A 54 20.82 -1.57 7.92
CA ILE A 54 20.75 -0.43 8.85
C ILE A 54 21.23 0.87 8.17
N VAL A 55 22.36 0.85 7.47
CA VAL A 55 22.89 2.05 6.78
C VAL A 55 21.92 2.56 5.72
N ARG A 56 21.23 1.67 4.99
CA ARG A 56 20.17 2.07 4.05
C ARG A 56 19.01 2.77 4.76
N GLN A 57 18.66 2.37 5.98
CA GLN A 57 17.58 3.05 6.73
C GLN A 57 17.99 4.44 7.25
N TYR A 58 19.28 4.74 7.29
CA TYR A 58 19.81 5.98 7.84
C TYR A 58 19.48 7.20 6.98
N PHE A 59 19.42 7.03 5.66
CA PHE A 59 19.12 8.10 4.72
C PHE A 59 17.70 7.96 4.15
N PRO A 60 16.88 9.01 4.18
CA PRO A 60 15.48 8.97 3.74
C PRO A 60 15.27 8.45 2.31
N ASP A 61 16.21 8.73 1.41
CA ASP A 61 16.15 8.33 0.00
C ASP A 61 16.45 6.85 -0.25
N THR A 62 17.10 6.17 0.71
CA THR A 62 17.43 4.74 0.63
C THR A 62 16.68 3.88 1.66
N ALA A 63 15.95 4.53 2.55
CA ALA A 63 15.18 3.90 3.61
C ALA A 63 13.91 3.20 3.07
N ASP A 64 13.54 2.11 3.73
CA ASP A 64 12.27 1.43 3.53
C ASP A 64 11.12 2.31 4.08
N SER A 65 9.89 2.06 3.63
CA SER A 65 8.74 2.97 3.81
C SER A 65 8.48 3.40 5.25
N GLU A 66 8.62 2.49 6.21
CA GLU A 66 8.39 2.77 7.64
C GLU A 66 9.43 3.76 8.21
N TYR A 67 10.70 3.59 7.84
CA TYR A 67 11.79 4.47 8.25
C TYR A 67 11.71 5.82 7.55
N LEU A 68 11.34 5.86 6.26
CA LEU A 68 11.04 7.10 5.56
C LEU A 68 9.95 7.91 6.26
N GLU A 69 8.90 7.25 6.76
CA GLU A 69 7.87 7.92 7.56
C GLU A 69 8.39 8.44 8.89
N MET A 70 9.28 7.72 9.57
CA MET A 70 9.93 8.23 10.78
C MET A 70 10.76 9.48 10.46
N HIS A 71 11.53 9.47 9.37
CA HIS A 71 12.26 10.65 8.90
C HIS A 71 11.33 11.82 8.61
N ALA A 72 10.24 11.60 7.86
CA ALA A 72 9.26 12.63 7.54
C ALA A 72 8.60 13.23 8.80
N LYS A 73 8.27 12.40 9.79
CA LYS A 73 7.69 12.84 11.08
C LYS A 73 8.57 13.84 11.81
N LEU A 74 9.90 13.74 11.70
CA LEU A 74 10.83 14.72 12.30
C LEU A 74 10.63 16.15 11.76
N ARG A 75 10.04 16.29 10.57
CA ARG A 75 9.70 17.57 9.92
C ARG A 75 8.22 17.93 10.00
N ASN A 76 7.44 17.24 10.84
CA ASN A 76 5.98 17.34 10.86
C ASN A 76 5.33 17.02 9.51
N LEU A 77 5.98 16.19 8.70
CA LEU A 77 5.48 15.73 7.42
C LEU A 77 4.89 14.33 7.57
N TYR A 78 3.68 14.14 7.05
CA TYR A 78 2.95 12.88 7.14
C TYR A 78 2.54 12.41 5.75
N ARG A 79 2.55 11.09 5.55
CA ARG A 79 2.06 10.47 4.32
C ARG A 79 0.59 10.81 4.12
N LYS A 80 0.23 11.19 2.90
CA LYS A 80 -1.18 11.39 2.55
C LYS A 80 -1.90 10.04 2.50
N ASN A 81 -2.97 9.92 3.26
CA ASN A 81 -3.85 8.76 3.23
C ASN A 81 -4.60 8.69 1.91
N ALA A 82 -4.97 7.48 1.51
CA ALA A 82 -5.92 7.27 0.44
C ALA A 82 -7.29 7.88 0.81
N THR A 83 -7.99 8.45 -0.16
CA THR A 83 -9.31 9.07 0.05
C THR A 83 -10.40 8.31 -0.69
N TYR A 84 -11.63 8.47 -0.21
CA TYR A 84 -12.83 7.91 -0.84
C TYR A 84 -13.34 8.82 -1.95
N ALA A 85 -13.80 8.25 -3.06
CA ALA A 85 -14.59 9.00 -4.02
C ALA A 85 -15.99 9.28 -3.46
N SER A 86 -16.49 10.49 -3.71
CA SER A 86 -17.85 10.89 -3.34
C SER A 86 -18.45 11.77 -4.43
N GLY A 87 -19.78 11.76 -4.54
CA GLY A 87 -20.49 12.52 -5.56
C GLY A 87 -21.97 12.22 -5.51
N SER A 88 -22.58 12.07 -6.68
CA SER A 88 -24.01 11.92 -6.81
C SER A 88 -24.42 10.61 -7.48
N LEU A 89 -25.55 10.09 -7.04
CA LEU A 89 -26.23 8.92 -7.58
C LEU A 89 -27.63 9.35 -8.02
N LYS A 90 -27.94 9.15 -9.30
CA LYS A 90 -29.27 9.34 -9.84
C LYS A 90 -30.05 8.03 -9.74
N VAL A 91 -31.19 8.09 -9.08
CA VAL A 91 -32.08 6.95 -8.86
C VAL A 91 -33.41 7.18 -9.57
N PHE A 92 -34.12 6.10 -9.86
CA PHE A 92 -35.38 6.13 -10.61
C PHE A 92 -36.47 5.36 -9.88
N GLY A 93 -37.73 5.66 -10.15
CA GLY A 93 -38.85 4.95 -9.55
C GLY A 93 -40.16 5.71 -9.65
N THR A 94 -41.11 5.33 -8.80
CA THR A 94 -42.42 5.97 -8.72
C THR A 94 -42.34 7.25 -7.90
N ALA A 95 -42.94 8.34 -8.40
CA ALA A 95 -43.05 9.60 -7.68
C ALA A 95 -43.60 9.41 -6.26
N GLY A 96 -43.00 10.08 -5.29
CA GLY A 96 -43.33 9.94 -3.86
C GLY A 96 -42.63 8.78 -3.14
N SER A 97 -41.89 7.91 -3.85
CA SER A 97 -41.07 6.87 -3.20
C SER A 97 -39.86 7.50 -2.53
N VAL A 98 -39.51 6.99 -1.34
CA VAL A 98 -38.40 7.51 -0.53
C VAL A 98 -37.16 6.66 -0.75
N ILE A 99 -36.03 7.34 -0.99
CA ILE A 99 -34.71 6.73 -0.92
C ILE A 99 -34.00 7.18 0.35
N ASN A 100 -33.49 6.24 1.13
CA ASN A 100 -32.84 6.52 2.41
C ASN A 100 -31.32 6.56 2.26
N GLU A 101 -30.65 7.15 3.25
CA GLU A 101 -29.22 6.95 3.42
C GLU A 101 -28.90 5.50 3.84
N GLY A 102 -27.66 5.07 3.62
CA GLY A 102 -27.19 3.73 4.02
C GLY A 102 -27.49 2.62 3.01
N LEU A 103 -28.05 2.92 1.84
CA LEU A 103 -28.30 1.93 0.79
C LEU A 103 -27.02 1.64 0.01
N GLN A 104 -26.73 0.35 -0.20
CA GLN A 104 -25.52 -0.07 -0.90
C GLN A 104 -25.76 -0.20 -2.41
N VAL A 105 -24.86 0.39 -3.19
CA VAL A 105 -24.87 0.46 -4.65
C VAL A 105 -23.67 -0.32 -5.19
N LYS A 106 -23.89 -1.23 -6.12
CA LYS A 106 -22.88 -2.02 -6.82
C LYS A 106 -22.59 -1.44 -8.20
N PHE A 107 -21.32 -1.27 -8.52
CA PHE A 107 -20.82 -0.85 -9.83
C PHE A 107 -19.63 -1.70 -10.27
N GLY A 108 -19.88 -2.72 -11.08
CA GLY A 108 -18.90 -3.77 -11.36
C GLY A 108 -18.52 -4.50 -10.07
N GLU A 109 -17.24 -4.45 -9.71
CA GLU A 109 -16.69 -4.98 -8.44
C GLU A 109 -16.65 -3.95 -7.31
N ARG A 110 -17.00 -2.68 -7.59
CA ARG A 110 -16.97 -1.59 -6.62
C ARG A 110 -18.31 -1.44 -5.91
N PHE A 111 -18.24 -1.03 -4.65
CA PHE A 111 -19.42 -0.73 -3.84
C PHE A 111 -19.39 0.71 -3.34
N TYR A 112 -20.58 1.30 -3.26
CA TYR A 112 -20.82 2.64 -2.76
C TYR A 112 -22.01 2.60 -1.78
N VAL A 113 -22.14 3.63 -0.96
CA VAL A 113 -23.26 3.78 -0.02
C VAL A 113 -23.88 5.17 -0.13
N THR A 114 -25.21 5.24 -0.09
CA THR A 114 -25.92 6.52 -0.07
C THR A 114 -25.68 7.25 1.25
N LYS A 115 -25.47 8.57 1.18
CA LYS A 115 -25.15 9.47 2.32
C LYS A 115 -26.18 10.57 2.50
N SER A 116 -27.25 10.54 1.72
CA SER A 116 -28.42 11.39 1.91
C SER A 116 -29.66 10.61 1.53
N SER A 117 -30.78 11.03 2.11
CA SER A 117 -32.12 10.62 1.69
C SER A 117 -32.72 11.65 0.75
N ASP A 118 -33.61 11.20 -0.13
CA ASP A 118 -34.42 12.08 -1.00
C ASP A 118 -35.73 11.38 -1.40
N VAL A 119 -36.66 12.11 -2.00
CA VAL A 119 -37.93 11.59 -2.51
C VAL A 119 -37.93 11.67 -4.03
N ILE A 120 -38.38 10.60 -4.68
CA ILE A 120 -38.51 10.57 -6.14
C ILE A 120 -39.54 11.60 -6.58
N GLY A 121 -39.11 12.51 -7.46
CA GLY A 121 -39.96 13.57 -8.01
C GLY A 121 -40.95 13.05 -9.06
N ASP A 122 -41.81 13.96 -9.53
CA ASP A 122 -42.80 13.66 -10.58
C ASP A 122 -42.17 13.30 -11.93
N ASP A 123 -40.90 13.64 -12.13
CA ASP A 123 -40.09 13.22 -13.29
C ASP A 123 -39.61 11.75 -13.20
N GLY A 124 -39.94 11.07 -12.10
CA GLY A 124 -39.57 9.68 -11.85
C GLY A 124 -38.11 9.49 -11.43
N SER A 125 -37.41 10.56 -11.04
CA SER A 125 -36.03 10.48 -10.59
C SER A 125 -35.74 11.27 -9.31
N ALA A 126 -34.64 10.93 -8.63
CA ALA A 126 -34.07 11.71 -7.53
C ALA A 126 -32.54 11.63 -7.58
N THR A 127 -31.86 12.57 -6.93
CA THR A 127 -30.39 12.58 -6.88
C THR A 127 -29.93 12.61 -5.43
N VAL A 128 -29.21 11.57 -5.01
CA VAL A 128 -28.67 11.45 -3.66
C VAL A 128 -27.16 11.46 -3.64
N ARG A 129 -26.58 11.88 -2.51
CA ARG A 129 -25.15 11.79 -2.27
C ARG A 129 -24.73 10.35 -2.08
N VAL A 130 -23.57 10.01 -2.60
CA VAL A 130 -22.98 8.69 -2.47
C VAL A 130 -21.49 8.81 -2.14
N ILE A 131 -20.97 7.84 -1.39
CA ILE A 131 -19.53 7.69 -1.13
C ILE A 131 -19.11 6.25 -1.43
N SER A 132 -17.90 6.07 -1.95
CA SER A 132 -17.34 4.74 -2.17
C SER A 132 -17.05 4.04 -0.83
N MET A 133 -17.17 2.72 -0.82
CA MET A 133 -16.78 1.90 0.34
C MET A 133 -15.28 1.57 0.34
N ALA A 134 -14.58 1.81 -0.77
CA ALA A 134 -13.14 1.65 -0.88
C ALA A 134 -12.47 2.99 -1.21
N THR A 135 -11.26 3.19 -0.69
CA THR A 135 -10.42 4.32 -1.10
C THR A 135 -9.72 4.04 -2.43
N GLY A 136 -9.14 5.07 -3.04
CA GLY A 136 -8.32 4.93 -4.24
C GLY A 136 -8.93 5.57 -5.47
N ALA A 137 -8.09 5.88 -6.45
CA ALA A 137 -8.49 6.53 -7.70
C ALA A 137 -9.36 5.64 -8.59
N SER A 138 -9.30 4.32 -8.38
CA SER A 138 -10.19 3.36 -9.03
C SER A 138 -11.67 3.53 -8.62
N SER A 139 -11.96 4.20 -7.51
CA SER A 139 -13.34 4.51 -7.08
C SER A 139 -13.96 5.72 -7.79
N ASN A 140 -13.22 6.43 -8.64
CA ASN A 140 -13.74 7.57 -9.39
C ASN A 140 -14.59 7.11 -10.60
N VAL A 141 -15.59 7.92 -10.95
CA VAL A 141 -16.49 7.70 -12.10
C VAL A 141 -16.23 8.79 -13.13
N LYS A 142 -15.69 8.42 -14.29
CA LYS A 142 -15.27 9.37 -15.35
C LYS A 142 -16.44 9.84 -16.24
N SER A 143 -17.46 9.02 -16.34
CA SER A 143 -18.66 9.25 -17.14
C SER A 143 -19.84 8.62 -16.45
N GLU A 144 -21.04 9.15 -16.69
CA GLU A 144 -22.27 8.55 -16.18
C GLU A 144 -22.29 7.04 -16.46
N SER A 145 -22.50 6.24 -15.41
CA SER A 145 -22.31 4.80 -15.45
C SER A 145 -23.46 4.07 -14.76
N LYS A 146 -23.94 3.00 -15.39
CA LYS A 146 -24.97 2.14 -14.81
C LYS A 146 -24.45 1.42 -13.58
N ALA A 147 -25.22 1.51 -12.50
CA ALA A 147 -24.99 0.85 -11.23
C ALA A 147 -26.31 0.22 -10.74
N GLN A 148 -26.23 -0.62 -9.71
CA GLN A 148 -27.38 -1.33 -9.17
C GLN A 148 -27.47 -1.19 -7.66
N LEU A 149 -28.64 -0.84 -7.14
CA LEU A 149 -28.95 -0.96 -5.72
C LEU A 149 -29.02 -2.44 -5.36
N THR A 150 -28.28 -2.83 -4.34
CA THR A 150 -28.26 -4.22 -3.82
C THR A 150 -29.59 -4.60 -3.15
N ALA A 151 -30.24 -3.63 -2.51
CA ALA A 151 -31.58 -3.74 -1.94
C ALA A 151 -32.34 -2.44 -2.19
N ALA A 152 -33.19 -2.43 -3.22
CA ALA A 152 -34.01 -1.27 -3.55
C ALA A 152 -35.24 -1.19 -2.63
N PRO A 153 -35.55 -0.03 -2.03
CA PRO A 153 -36.81 0.20 -1.32
C PRO A 153 -38.02 0.05 -2.24
N ALA A 154 -39.20 -0.16 -1.66
CA ALA A 154 -40.44 -0.25 -2.43
C ALA A 154 -40.68 1.02 -3.26
N GLY A 155 -41.02 0.85 -4.54
CA GLY A 155 -41.24 1.96 -5.48
C GLY A 155 -39.97 2.56 -6.09
N VAL A 156 -38.78 2.11 -5.68
CA VAL A 156 -37.48 2.51 -6.26
C VAL A 156 -36.95 1.41 -7.18
N SER A 157 -36.46 1.79 -8.36
CA SER A 157 -35.78 0.88 -9.30
C SER A 157 -34.45 0.40 -8.74
N SER A 158 -34.10 -0.86 -9.00
CA SER A 158 -32.75 -1.36 -8.71
C SER A 158 -31.69 -0.72 -9.60
N ASP A 159 -32.04 -0.34 -10.83
CA ASP A 159 -31.11 0.31 -11.75
C ASP A 159 -30.97 1.80 -11.40
N CYS A 160 -29.73 2.27 -11.32
CA CYS A 160 -29.38 3.65 -11.01
C CYS A 160 -28.15 4.09 -11.82
N LEU A 161 -27.83 5.37 -11.79
CA LEU A 161 -26.68 5.95 -12.49
C LEU A 161 -25.76 6.65 -11.49
N LEU A 162 -24.50 6.23 -11.46
CA LEU A 162 -23.45 7.02 -10.83
C LEU A 162 -23.09 8.15 -11.78
N LEU A 163 -23.07 9.38 -11.26
CA LEU A 163 -22.76 10.57 -12.03
C LEU A 163 -21.24 10.82 -12.10
N PRO A 164 -20.75 11.58 -13.10
CA PRO A 164 -19.32 11.83 -13.28
C PRO A 164 -18.70 12.74 -12.21
N ASP A 165 -19.51 13.27 -11.29
CA ASP A 165 -19.04 14.05 -10.13
C ASP A 165 -18.53 13.16 -8.99
N VAL A 166 -18.72 11.83 -9.07
CA VAL A 166 -18.15 10.86 -8.11
C VAL A 166 -16.64 10.79 -8.28
N THR A 167 -15.97 11.68 -7.55
CA THR A 167 -14.56 11.99 -7.67
C THR A 167 -13.93 12.18 -6.28
N GLY A 168 -12.63 12.49 -6.24
CA GLY A 168 -11.91 12.73 -4.98
C GLY A 168 -11.32 11.47 -4.36
N GLY A 169 -11.49 10.30 -4.96
CA GLY A 169 -10.74 9.11 -4.60
C GLY A 169 -9.30 9.22 -5.07
N THR A 170 -8.34 9.09 -4.14
CA THR A 170 -6.91 9.09 -4.44
C THR A 170 -6.24 7.90 -3.76
N GLU A 171 -5.17 7.41 -4.37
CA GLU A 171 -4.34 6.38 -3.76
C GLU A 171 -3.58 6.94 -2.55
N VAL A 172 -3.17 6.03 -1.66
CA VAL A 172 -2.17 6.36 -0.65
C VAL A 172 -0.94 6.88 -1.37
N GLU A 173 -0.33 7.90 -0.79
CA GLU A 173 0.88 8.46 -1.34
C GLU A 173 2.01 7.41 -1.42
N SER A 174 2.73 7.42 -2.54
CA SER A 174 3.93 6.60 -2.72
C SER A 174 5.16 7.17 -2.00
N ASP A 175 6.14 6.31 -1.74
CA ASP A 175 7.41 6.69 -1.11
C ASP A 175 8.13 7.78 -1.90
N ALA A 176 8.15 7.67 -3.23
CA ALA A 176 8.76 8.67 -4.09
C ALA A 176 8.10 10.05 -3.97
N ALA A 177 6.77 10.11 -3.86
CA ALA A 177 6.04 11.37 -3.71
C ALA A 177 6.18 11.97 -2.31
N LEU A 178 6.31 11.13 -1.27
CA LEU A 178 6.64 11.56 0.09
C LEU A 178 8.07 12.10 0.17
N LEU A 179 9.03 11.40 -0.45
CA LEU A 179 10.43 11.81 -0.51
C LEU A 179 10.62 13.14 -1.27
N ALA A 180 9.88 13.36 -2.35
CA ALA A 180 9.98 14.58 -3.15
C ALA A 180 9.56 15.87 -2.39
N ARG A 181 8.88 15.74 -1.25
CA ARG A 181 8.47 16.86 -0.39
C ARG A 181 9.12 16.86 1.00
N TYR A 182 9.94 15.86 1.28
CA TYR A 182 10.71 15.72 2.52
C TYR A 182 11.86 16.73 2.54
#